data_AF-A0A962IWL7-F1
#
_entry.id   AF-A0A962IWL7-F1
#
_cell.length_a   1.000
_cell.length_b   1.000
_cell.length_c   1.000
_cell.angle_alpha   90.00
_cell.angle_beta   90.00
_cell.angle_gamma   90.00
#
_symmetry.space_group_name_H-M   'P 1'
#
loop_
_entity.id
_entity.type
_entity.pdbx_description
1 polymer ?
#
loop_
_entity_poly.entity_id
_entity_poly.type
_entity_poly.pdbx_seq_one_letter_code
_entity_poly.pdbx_strand_id
1 'polypeptide(L)' 'MTKDGIPYIYFTFDQIEKDYGSVEAYLVRELGVSTTDLQRLRSLYLI' A
#
# COMPACT_ATOMS: atom_id res chain seq x y z
N MET A 1 7.48 -16.91 4.91
CA MET A 1 7.19 -16.41 6.27
C MET A 1 8.51 -16.32 7.02
N THR A 2 8.65 -15.44 8.00
CA THR A 2 9.84 -15.37 8.87
C THR A 2 9.93 -16.60 9.75
N LYS A 3 11.07 -16.74 10.45
CA LYS A 3 11.26 -17.75 11.51
C LYS A 3 10.18 -17.72 12.59
N ASP A 4 9.55 -16.57 12.82
CA ASP A 4 8.51 -16.34 13.82
C ASP A 4 7.09 -16.50 13.23
N GLY A 5 6.98 -17.02 12.00
CA GLY A 5 5.69 -17.24 11.33
C GLY A 5 5.06 -15.99 10.72
N ILE A 6 5.75 -14.84 10.74
CA ILE A 6 5.21 -13.58 10.21
C ILE A 6 5.34 -13.58 8.68
N PRO A 7 4.27 -13.35 7.91
CA PRO A 7 4.37 -13.16 6.46
C PRO A 7 5.27 -11.97 6.09
N TYR A 8 6.14 -12.15 5.10
CA TYR A 8 7.09 -11.10 4.69
C TYR A 8 6.42 -9.80 4.26
N ILE A 9 5.19 -9.90 3.74
CA ILE A 9 4.41 -8.74 3.29
C ILE A 9 4.16 -7.73 4.42
N TYR A 10 4.11 -8.15 5.69
CA TYR A 10 3.95 -7.22 6.81
C TYR A 10 5.14 -6.26 6.95
N PHE A 11 6.36 -6.74 6.72
CA PHE A 11 7.55 -5.90 6.78
C PHE A 11 7.58 -4.91 5.62
N THR A 12 7.08 -5.32 4.45
CA THR A 12 6.92 -4.42 3.30
C THR A 12 5.93 -3.30 3.63
N PHE A 13 4.76 -3.62 4.21
CA PHE A 13 3.79 -2.60 4.60
C PHE A 13 4.30 -1.69 5.72
N ASP A 14 5.02 -2.23 6.71
CA ASP A 14 5.63 -1.44 7.78
C ASP A 14 6.67 -0.44 7.24
N GLN A 15 7.48 -0.86 6.26
CA GLN A 15 8.45 0.04 5.64
C GLN A 15 7.75 1.10 4.77
N ILE A 16 6.71 0.74 4.02
CA ILE A 16 5.90 1.70 3.26
C ILE A 16 5.29 2.75 4.19
N GLU A 17 4.77 2.36 5.34
CA GLU A 17 4.21 3.28 6.32
C GLU A 17 5.28 4.26 6.86
N LYS A 18 6.49 3.77 7.17
CA LYS A 18 7.59 4.63 7.65
C LYS A 18 8.05 5.65 6.62
N ASP A 19 8.14 5.24 5.35
CA ASP A 19 8.73 6.08 4.29
C ASP A 19 7.70 7.02 3.66
N TYR A 20 6.43 6.59 3.57
CA TYR A 20 5.39 7.28 2.82
C TYR A 20 4.17 7.69 3.66
N GLY A 21 4.02 7.15 4.86
CA GLY A 21 2.89 7.42 5.78
C GLY A 21 1.56 6.77 5.40
N SER A 22 1.49 6.10 4.24
CA SER A 22 0.39 5.22 3.86
C SER A 22 0.73 4.47 2.56
N VAL A 23 0.05 3.34 2.34
CA VAL A 23 0.09 2.63 1.05
C VAL A 23 -0.40 3.53 -0.10
N GLU A 24 -1.42 4.35 0.13
CA GLU A 24 -1.94 5.24 -0.92
C GLU A 24 -0.92 6.30 -1.31
N ALA A 25 -0.21 6.90 -0.35
CA ALA A 25 0.85 7.85 -0.64
C ALA A 25 2.00 7.22 -1.44
N TYR A 26 2.36 5.96 -1.14
CA TYR A 26 3.33 5.20 -1.92
C TYR A 26 2.86 4.99 -3.38
N LEU A 27 1.60 4.57 -3.58
CA LEU A 27 1.04 4.36 -4.92
C LEU A 27 1.06 5.65 -5.75
N VAL A 28 0.73 6.79 -5.14
CA VAL A 28 0.77 8.09 -5.82
C VAL A 28 2.21 8.50 -6.15
N ARG A 29 3.12 8.41 -5.18
CA ARG A 29 4.49 8.98 -5.31
C ARG A 29 5.42 8.12 -6.16
N GLU A 30 5.42 6.80 -5.96
CA GLU A 30 6.39 5.91 -6.60
C GLU A 30 5.83 5.23 -7.85
N LEU A 31 4.54 4.93 -7.87
CA LEU A 31 3.90 4.23 -8.98
C LEU A 31 3.10 5.17 -9.91
N GLY A 32 3.04 6.46 -9.58
CA GLY A 32 2.36 7.47 -10.38
C GLY A 32 0.85 7.27 -10.49
N VAL A 33 0.23 6.55 -9.55
CA VAL A 33 -1.21 6.31 -9.55
C VAL A 33 -1.91 7.63 -9.24
N SER A 34 -2.83 8.07 -10.11
CA SER A 34 -3.55 9.31 -9.86
C SER A 34 -4.60 9.15 -8.77
N THR A 35 -4.99 10.25 -8.14
CA THR A 35 -6.11 10.26 -7.18
C THR A 35 -7.41 9.77 -7.81
N THR A 36 -7.62 10.05 -9.10
CA THR A 36 -8.78 9.57 -9.87
C THR A 36 -8.77 8.06 -10.01
N ASP A 37 -7.61 7.47 -10.28
CA ASP A 37 -7.45 6.01 -10.36
C ASP A 37 -7.69 5.36 -8.99
N LEU A 38 -7.19 5.95 -7.91
CA LEU A 38 -7.47 5.48 -6.55
C LEU A 38 -8.96 5.51 -6.21
N GLN A 39 -9.66 6.60 -6.56
CA GLN A 39 -11.10 6.68 -6.35
C GLN A 39 -11.86 5.60 -7.14
N ARG A 40 -11.44 5.34 -8.38
CA ARG A 40 -12.00 4.27 -9.22
C ARG A 40 -11.73 2.89 -8.62
N LEU A 41 -10.52 2.64 -8.11
CA LEU A 41 -10.20 1.37 -7.46
C LEU A 41 -11.06 1.16 -6.21
N ARG A 42 -11.23 2.21 -5.39
CA ARG A 42 -12.10 2.14 -4.20
C ARG A 42 -13.54 1.83 -4.57
N SER A 43 -14.11 2.48 -5.60
CA SER A 43 -15.49 2.19 -6.02
C SER A 43 -15.69 0.78 -6.59
N LEU A 44 -14.64 0.14 -7.08
CA LEU A 44 -14.69 -1.23 -7.61
C LEU A 44 -14.53 -2.30 -6.53
N TYR A 45 -13.77 -2.03 -5.47
CA TYR A 45 -13.29 -3.07 -4.54
C TYR A 45 -13.64 -2.84 -3.08
N LEU A 46 -14.06 -1.63 -2.68
CA LEU A 46 -14.55 -1.35 -1.35
C LEU A 46 -16.08 -1.20 -1.41
N ILE A 47 -16.78 -2.24 -0.93
CA ILE A 47 -18.24 -2.29 -0.78
C ILE A 47 -18.65 -1.42 0.41
#